data_AF-A0A954BDV7-F1
#
_entry.id   AF-A0A954BDV7-F1
#
_cell.length_a   1.000
_cell.length_b   1.000
_cell.length_c   1.000
_cell.angle_alpha   90.00
_cell.angle_beta   90.00
_cell.angle_gamma   90.00
#
_symmetry.space_group_name_H-M   'P 1'
#
loop_
_entity.id
_entity.type
_entity.pdbx_description
1 polymer ?
#
loop_
_entity_poly.entity_id
_entity_poly.type
_entity_poly.pdbx_seq_one_letter_code
_entity_poly.pdbx_strand_id
1 'polypeptide(L)'
;MSEPALKQAPLFEDNDWDFARLKTTFNAIEEIALNDLGLEVYPNQIEIISSEQMLDAYSSHGMPLMYKHWSFGKHFARDEQMYRRGYTGLAYEIVINSNP
;
A
#
# COMPACT_ATOMS: atom_id res chain seq x y z
N MET A 1 8.51 30.80 -32.73
CA MET A 1 9.61 30.02 -32.12
C MET A 1 9.06 29.43 -30.84
N SER A 2 8.79 28.12 -30.84
CA SER A 2 8.26 27.42 -29.68
C SER A 2 9.37 27.28 -28.64
N GLU A 3 9.09 27.69 -27.42
CA GLU A 3 9.99 27.56 -26.27
C GLU A 3 10.29 26.08 -26.03
N PRO A 4 11.57 25.66 -25.86
CA PRO A 4 11.88 24.27 -25.61
C PRO A 4 11.29 23.88 -24.25
N ALA A 5 10.38 22.89 -24.23
CA ALA A 5 9.86 22.34 -23.00
C ALA A 5 11.03 21.93 -22.11
N LEU A 6 11.13 22.55 -20.92
CA LEU A 6 12.15 22.21 -19.93
C LEU A 6 12.08 20.72 -19.67
N LYS A 7 13.18 20.01 -19.95
CA LYS A 7 13.29 18.58 -19.73
C LYS A 7 13.27 18.37 -18.21
N GLN A 8 12.13 17.97 -17.68
CA GLN A 8 11.97 17.74 -16.24
C GLN A 8 12.95 16.66 -15.80
N ALA A 9 13.68 16.93 -14.72
CA ALA A 9 14.59 15.96 -14.11
C ALA A 9 13.79 14.76 -13.58
N PRO A 10 14.39 13.55 -13.57
CA PRO A 10 13.74 12.38 -12.97
C PRO A 10 13.46 12.60 -11.48
N LEU A 11 12.37 12.02 -10.98
CA LEU A 11 11.97 12.12 -9.56
C LEU A 11 12.98 11.47 -8.60
N PHE A 12 13.70 10.44 -9.06
CA PHE A 12 14.76 9.75 -8.33
C PHE A 12 15.74 9.09 -9.31
N GLU A 13 17.00 8.91 -8.89
CA GLU A 13 18.08 8.34 -9.71
C GLU A 13 18.58 6.98 -9.19
N ASP A 14 18.18 6.60 -7.97
CA ASP A 14 18.58 5.38 -7.28
C ASP A 14 17.34 4.54 -6.87
N ASN A 15 17.57 3.35 -6.29
CA ASN A 15 16.50 2.41 -5.90
C ASN A 15 16.14 2.46 -4.40
N ASP A 16 16.73 3.35 -3.63
CA ASP A 16 16.43 3.47 -2.21
C ASP A 16 15.08 4.17 -1.99
N TRP A 17 14.51 3.99 -0.80
CA TRP A 17 13.25 4.60 -0.44
C TRP A 17 13.29 5.17 0.97
N ASP A 18 12.56 6.26 1.14
CA ASP A 18 12.24 6.85 2.43
C ASP A 18 10.81 7.42 2.39
N PHE A 19 10.27 7.81 3.54
CA PHE A 19 8.91 8.33 3.64
C PHE A 19 8.70 9.60 2.81
N ALA A 20 9.72 10.46 2.70
CA ALA A 20 9.60 11.72 1.95
C ALA A 20 9.54 11.44 0.45
N ARG A 21 10.37 10.52 -0.05
CA ARG A 21 10.41 10.10 -1.44
C ARG A 21 9.13 9.39 -1.83
N LEU A 22 8.61 8.48 -1.00
CA LEU A 22 7.31 7.85 -1.24
C LEU A 22 6.19 8.89 -1.38
N LYS A 23 6.18 9.90 -0.50
CA LYS A 23 5.19 10.99 -0.56
C LYS A 23 5.34 11.83 -1.84
N THR A 24 6.56 12.21 -2.21
CA THR A 24 6.80 12.98 -3.44
C THR A 24 6.39 12.19 -4.69
N THR A 25 6.73 10.90 -4.75
CA THR A 25 6.32 10.03 -5.86
C THR A 25 4.81 9.88 -5.93
N PHE A 26 4.14 9.68 -4.79
CA PHE A 26 2.69 9.59 -4.73
C PHE A 26 2.01 10.87 -5.24
N ASN A 27 2.48 12.04 -4.79
CA ASN A 27 1.95 13.33 -5.25
C ASN A 27 2.11 13.54 -6.76
N ALA A 28 3.25 13.15 -7.32
CA ALA A 28 3.48 13.25 -8.77
C ALA A 28 2.53 12.33 -9.56
N ILE A 29 2.25 11.13 -9.06
CA ILE A 29 1.27 10.22 -9.66
C ILE A 29 -0.14 10.81 -9.57
N GLU A 30 -0.51 11.40 -8.44
CA GLU A 30 -1.81 12.06 -8.25
C GLU A 30 -2.00 13.24 -9.21
N GLU A 31 -0.97 14.07 -9.39
CA GLU A 31 -0.99 15.19 -10.34
C GLU A 31 -1.28 14.72 -11.77
N ILE A 32 -0.60 13.67 -12.23
CA ILE A 32 -0.82 13.09 -13.57
C ILE A 32 -2.22 12.48 -13.65
N ALA A 33 -2.64 11.72 -12.64
CA ALA A 33 -3.95 11.07 -12.62
C ALA A 33 -5.10 12.09 -12.73
N LEU A 34 -5.01 13.21 -12.01
CA LEU A 34 -6.07 14.21 -11.95
C LEU A 34 -6.01 15.21 -13.10
N ASN A 35 -4.83 15.76 -13.39
CA ASN A 35 -4.71 16.90 -14.31
C ASN A 35 -4.45 16.47 -15.76
N ASP A 36 -3.70 15.39 -15.98
CA ASP A 36 -3.36 14.93 -17.33
C ASP A 36 -4.35 13.88 -17.85
N LEU A 37 -4.74 12.94 -16.98
CA LEU A 37 -5.60 11.82 -17.33
C LEU A 37 -7.08 12.06 -17.00
N GLY A 38 -7.38 13.05 -16.14
CA GLY A 38 -8.76 13.39 -15.76
C GLY A 38 -9.50 12.27 -15.05
N LEU A 39 -8.79 11.45 -14.25
CA LEU A 39 -9.38 10.32 -13.54
C LEU A 39 -10.23 10.80 -12.34
N GLU A 40 -11.38 10.17 -12.16
CA GLU A 40 -12.13 10.26 -10.91
C GLU A 40 -11.65 9.16 -9.96
N VAL A 41 -10.92 9.55 -8.92
CA VAL A 41 -10.29 8.62 -7.98
C VAL A 41 -10.94 8.70 -6.60
N TYR A 42 -10.99 7.57 -5.91
CA TYR A 42 -11.31 7.56 -4.48
C TYR A 42 -10.17 8.17 -3.67
N PRO A 43 -10.47 8.75 -2.47
CA PRO A 43 -9.42 9.18 -1.56
C PRO A 43 -8.59 7.97 -1.11
N ASN A 44 -7.28 8.01 -1.37
CA ASN A 44 -6.36 6.93 -1.02
C ASN A 44 -5.75 7.18 0.37
N GLN A 45 -5.70 6.13 1.19
CA GLN A 45 -4.97 6.11 2.46
C GLN A 45 -3.86 5.08 2.37
N ILE A 46 -2.61 5.54 2.38
CA ILE A 46 -1.42 4.69 2.29
C ILE A 46 -0.83 4.53 3.70
N GLU A 47 -0.67 3.27 4.12
CA GLU A 47 -0.08 2.93 5.40
C GLU A 47 1.07 1.94 5.21
N ILE A 48 2.21 2.25 5.84
CA ILE A 48 3.32 1.30 5.97
C ILE A 48 3.10 0.53 7.26
N ILE A 49 2.84 -0.77 7.12
CA ILE A 49 2.50 -1.65 8.23
C ILE A 49 3.57 -2.71 8.44
N SER A 50 3.67 -3.22 9.67
CA SER A 50 4.56 -4.34 9.98
C SER A 50 4.04 -5.65 9.37
N SER A 51 4.91 -6.66 9.30
CA SER A 51 4.51 -8.01 8.91
C SER A 51 3.42 -8.61 9.80
N GLU A 52 3.39 -8.23 11.09
CA GLU A 52 2.35 -8.67 12.04
C GLU A 52 0.99 -8.04 11.70
N GLN A 53 0.98 -6.74 11.41
CA GLN A 53 -0.24 -6.03 10.99
C GLN A 53 -0.77 -6.56 9.65
N MET A 54 0.12 -6.97 8.73
CA MET A 54 -0.26 -7.63 7.48
C MET A 54 -0.93 -8.99 7.74
N LEU A 55 -0.39 -9.79 8.66
CA LEU A 55 -1.00 -11.07 9.07
C LEU A 55 -2.38 -10.85 9.71
N ASP A 56 -2.52 -9.84 10.56
CA ASP A 56 -3.80 -9.46 11.15
C ASP A 56 -4.83 -9.08 10.06
N ALA A 57 -4.43 -8.29 9.07
CA ALA A 57 -5.27 -7.91 7.94
C ALA A 57 -5.71 -9.10 7.08
N TYR A 58 -4.82 -10.07 6.82
CA TYR A 58 -5.18 -11.32 6.15
C TYR A 58 -6.20 -12.13 6.94
N SER A 59 -6.01 -12.24 8.26
CA SER A 59 -6.92 -12.98 9.12
C SER A 59 -8.30 -12.32 9.24
N SER A 60 -8.38 -11.00 9.07
CA SER A 60 -9.58 -10.18 9.20
C SER A 60 -10.33 -9.94 7.88
N HIS A 61 -9.89 -10.52 6.76
CA HIS A 61 -10.38 -10.21 5.40
C HIS A 61 -10.27 -8.71 5.04
N GLY A 62 -9.31 -7.99 5.63
CA GLY A 62 -9.07 -6.58 5.32
C GLY A 62 -10.06 -5.59 5.93
N MET A 63 -10.86 -5.94 6.94
CA MET A 63 -11.76 -5.00 7.61
C MET A 63 -11.17 -4.42 8.92
N PRO A 64 -11.14 -3.09 9.11
CA PRO A 64 -10.48 -2.43 10.25
C PRO A 64 -11.24 -2.55 11.60
N LEU A 65 -12.51 -2.98 11.60
CA LEU A 65 -13.29 -3.21 12.82
C LEU A 65 -13.63 -4.70 12.97
N MET A 66 -13.09 -5.36 14.00
CA MET A 66 -13.45 -6.74 14.35
C MET A 66 -14.31 -6.82 15.62
N TYR A 67 -15.39 -7.61 15.54
CA TYR A 67 -15.99 -8.26 16.71
C TYR A 67 -15.13 -9.46 17.12
N LYS A 68 -14.78 -9.56 18.41
CA LYS A 68 -13.94 -10.64 18.95
C LYS A 68 -14.63 -12.00 18.77
N HIS A 69 -14.18 -12.80 17.79
CA HIS A 69 -14.58 -14.19 17.67
C HIS A 69 -13.36 -15.12 17.76
N TRP A 70 -13.46 -16.12 18.64
CA TRP A 70 -12.38 -17.05 19.01
C TRP A 70 -11.78 -17.85 17.82
N SER A 71 -12.49 -17.93 16.70
CA SER A 71 -11.97 -18.54 15.47
C SER A 71 -10.79 -17.76 14.87
N PHE A 72 -10.76 -16.43 15.00
CA PHE A 72 -9.71 -15.60 14.41
C PHE A 72 -8.35 -15.84 15.07
N GLY A 73 -8.31 -16.03 16.40
CA GLY A 73 -7.06 -16.35 17.11
C GLY A 73 -6.44 -17.69 16.68
N LYS A 74 -7.26 -18.67 16.28
CA LYS A 74 -6.76 -19.95 15.75
C LYS A 74 -6.18 -19.81 14.34
N HIS A 75 -6.75 -18.95 13.50
CA HIS A 75 -6.22 -18.65 12.17
C HIS A 75 -4.90 -17.87 12.26
N PHE A 76 -4.85 -16.84 13.09
CA PHE A 76 -3.63 -16.07 13.36
C PHE A 76 -2.46 -16.95 13.79
N ALA A 77 -2.65 -17.80 14.81
CA ALA A 77 -1.57 -18.67 15.31
C ALA A 77 -1.08 -19.68 14.25
N ARG A 78 -1.96 -20.16 13.37
CA ARG A 78 -1.60 -21.07 12.29
C ARG A 78 -0.79 -20.36 11.22
N ASP A 79 -1.25 -19.19 10.79
CA ASP A 79 -0.68 -18.46 9.67
C ASP A 79 0.65 -17.78 10.09
N GLU A 80 0.76 -17.30 11.34
CA GLU A 80 2.03 -16.85 11.95
C GLU A 80 3.07 -18.00 12.00
N GLN A 81 2.65 -19.19 12.42
CA GLN A 81 3.54 -20.35 12.51
C GLN A 81 4.01 -20.83 11.12
N MET A 82 3.17 -20.72 10.09
CA MET A 82 3.53 -21.02 8.70
C MET A 82 4.48 -19.97 8.12
N TYR A 83 4.23 -18.69 8.40
CA TYR A 83 5.11 -17.59 7.99
C TYR A 83 6.49 -17.67 8.65
N ARG A 84 6.57 -17.83 9.98
CA ARG A 84 7.85 -17.98 10.70
C ARG A 84 8.68 -19.17 10.22
N ARG A 85 8.04 -20.24 9.75
CA ARG A 85 8.71 -21.43 9.20
C ARG A 85 9.08 -21.29 7.72
N GLY A 86 8.78 -20.14 7.09
CA GLY A 86 9.11 -19.85 5.70
C GLY A 86 8.25 -20.58 4.67
N TYR A 87 7.13 -21.18 5.08
CA TYR A 87 6.26 -21.96 4.18
C TYR A 87 5.29 -21.10 3.36
N THR A 88 5.09 -19.84 3.74
CA THR A 88 4.23 -18.89 3.04
C THR A 88 4.89 -17.51 3.02
N GLY A 89 4.95 -16.87 1.85
CA GLY A 89 5.33 -15.47 1.74
C GLY A 89 4.18 -14.55 2.18
N LEU A 90 4.51 -13.36 2.69
CA LEU A 90 3.54 -12.28 2.86
C LEU A 90 3.48 -11.45 1.58
N ALA A 91 2.29 -10.93 1.26
CA ALA A 91 2.21 -9.90 0.23
C ALA A 91 3.00 -8.66 0.66
N TYR A 92 3.59 -8.00 -0.34
CA TYR A 92 4.27 -6.73 -0.14
C TYR A 92 3.29 -5.57 0.08
N GLU A 93 2.08 -5.69 -0.48
CA GLU A 93 1.02 -4.70 -0.37
C GLU A 93 -0.36 -5.36 -0.30
N ILE A 94 -1.32 -4.67 0.32
CA ILE A 94 -2.74 -5.02 0.31
C ILE A 94 -3.54 -3.78 -0.06
N VAL A 95 -4.48 -3.91 -0.99
CA VAL A 95 -5.39 -2.82 -1.41
C VAL A 95 -6.79 -3.18 -0.98
N ILE A 96 -7.41 -2.30 -0.19
CA ILE A 96 -8.75 -2.48 0.35
C ILE A 96 -9.63 -1.35 -0.15
N ASN A 97 -10.72 -1.68 -0.85
CA ASN A 97 -11.79 -0.71 -1.10
C ASN A 97 -12.72 -0.69 0.12
N SER A 98 -12.65 0.39 0.91
CA SER A 98 -13.50 0.59 2.10
C SER A 98 -14.81 1.33 1.81
N ASN A 99 -15.09 1.72 0.55
CA ASN A 99 -16.32 2.38 0.11
C ASN A 99 -16.98 1.57 -1.04
N PRO A 100 -17.78 0.54 -0.71
CA PRO A 100 -18.39 -0.36 -1.68
C PRO A 100 -19.54 0.27 -2.47
#